data_AF-A0A5E3XC64-F1
#
_entry.id   AF-A0A5E3XC64-F1
#
_cell.length_a   1.000
_cell.length_b   1.000
_cell.length_c   1.000
_cell.angle_alpha   90.00
_cell.angle_beta   90.00
_cell.angle_gamma   90.00
#
_symmetry.space_group_name_H-M   'P 1'
#
loop_
_entity.id
_entity.type
_entity.pdbx_description
1 polymer ?
#
loop_
_entity_poly.entity_id
_entity_poly.type
_entity_poly.pdbx_seq_one_letter_code
_entity_poly.pdbx_strand_id
1 'polypeptide(L)'
;MATNVFERAPPEFSRVLQGLPAPSVYGGLPDQVENYRLFAMANYIYAAVDQRSSEWTDYTSASTPYLPATPSSHSLSGDDAHLPTYILERRGAESAARVAEAIRSALPRVADICARPSESLPEMGVWACPQCDMPIDPRDLTVDQRVLIADHLGVGDDSGVLENNDGRVQLDPANPWLFMRCVDCLGWAHLATHLRAECLILWYPSPVSAYRSAPGVWWDEERLSRRQVYKPLRLENEALERTERYQLRMWKAKKMVSLAKRGVHAARFHLTRWQREAAQARKNMVKQMFTAGRGIVDTGLALVALMDTECADPERQRWQAQRDEHRALQLEWETRKDEWARMYLGD
;
A
#
# COMPACT_ATOMS: atom_id res chain seq x y z
N MET A 1 -31.84 17.63 -26.27
CA MET A 1 -32.63 18.65 -27.01
C MET A 1 -31.70 19.42 -27.93
N ALA A 2 -31.73 19.14 -29.23
CA ALA A 2 -30.92 19.77 -30.28
C ALA A 2 -31.51 21.12 -30.77
N THR A 3 -32.53 21.64 -30.08
CA THR A 3 -33.39 22.75 -30.51
C THR A 3 -32.64 24.07 -30.73
N ASN A 4 -31.48 24.30 -30.09
CA ASN A 4 -30.76 25.58 -30.15
C ASN A 4 -29.87 25.77 -31.41
N VAL A 5 -29.50 24.68 -32.10
CA VAL A 5 -28.60 24.78 -33.28
C VAL A 5 -29.41 25.13 -34.54
N PHE A 6 -30.59 24.52 -34.68
CA PHE A 6 -31.47 24.74 -35.84
C PHE A 6 -32.03 26.16 -35.93
N GLU A 7 -32.21 26.85 -34.79
CA GLU A 7 -32.73 28.23 -34.75
C GLU A 7 -31.78 29.26 -35.35
N ARG A 8 -30.48 28.97 -35.38
CA ARG A 8 -29.44 29.88 -35.86
C ARG A 8 -28.76 29.41 -37.13
N ALA A 9 -29.00 28.16 -37.53
CA ALA A 9 -28.41 27.58 -38.73
C ALA A 9 -28.95 28.27 -40.00
N PRO A 10 -28.16 28.30 -41.08
CA PRO A 10 -28.63 28.75 -42.38
C PRO A 10 -29.89 27.99 -42.82
N PRO A 11 -30.82 28.61 -43.58
CA PRO A 11 -32.09 28.00 -43.97
C PRO A 11 -31.91 26.71 -44.81
N GLU A 12 -30.80 26.59 -45.51
CA GLU A 12 -30.43 25.40 -46.27
C GLU A 12 -29.99 24.22 -45.38
N PHE A 13 -29.59 24.43 -44.12
CA PHE A 13 -29.06 23.38 -43.24
C PHE A 13 -30.10 22.29 -42.92
N SER A 14 -31.33 22.68 -42.58
CA SER A 14 -32.42 21.73 -42.32
C SER A 14 -32.86 20.99 -43.58
N ARG A 15 -32.87 21.66 -44.73
CA ARG A 15 -33.19 21.05 -46.04
C ARG A 15 -32.16 20.00 -46.42
N VAL A 16 -30.88 20.36 -46.30
CA VAL A 16 -29.77 19.46 -46.63
C VAL A 16 -29.77 18.25 -45.70
N LEU A 17 -30.04 18.40 -44.41
CA LEU A 17 -30.20 17.25 -43.49
C LEU A 17 -31.37 16.32 -43.87
N GLN A 18 -32.40 16.83 -44.54
CA GLN A 18 -33.51 16.03 -45.08
C GLN A 18 -33.19 15.39 -46.44
N GLY A 19 -31.96 15.55 -46.94
CA GLY A 19 -31.54 15.04 -48.25
C GLY A 19 -32.04 15.87 -49.43
N LEU A 20 -32.53 17.09 -49.20
CA LEU A 20 -32.99 18.00 -50.25
C LEU A 20 -31.84 18.90 -50.71
N PRO A 21 -31.74 19.21 -52.03
CA PRO A 21 -30.70 20.10 -52.53
C PRO A 21 -30.87 21.53 -52.01
N ALA A 22 -29.73 22.21 -51.80
CA ALA A 22 -29.65 23.62 -51.48
C ALA A 22 -30.05 24.47 -52.69
N PRO A 23 -30.79 25.58 -52.49
CA PRO A 23 -31.15 26.48 -53.58
C PRO A 23 -29.90 27.16 -54.16
N SER A 24 -29.78 27.20 -55.49
CA SER A 24 -28.68 27.89 -56.18
C SER A 24 -28.77 29.40 -55.95
N VAL A 25 -27.68 30.02 -55.48
CA VAL A 25 -27.58 31.47 -55.25
C VAL A 25 -27.83 32.29 -56.53
N TYR A 26 -27.60 31.69 -57.71
CA TYR A 26 -27.71 32.34 -59.01
C TYR A 26 -28.88 31.80 -59.87
N GLY A 27 -29.82 31.06 -59.28
CA GLY A 27 -31.02 30.57 -59.98
C GLY A 27 -30.79 29.46 -61.00
N GLY A 28 -29.70 28.69 -60.87
CA GLY A 28 -29.36 27.55 -61.74
C GLY A 28 -29.76 26.18 -61.18
N LEU A 29 -29.50 25.12 -61.98
CA LEU A 29 -29.63 23.73 -61.51
C LEU A 29 -28.67 23.49 -60.32
N PRO A 30 -29.09 22.75 -59.27
CA PRO A 30 -28.23 22.50 -58.12
C PRO A 30 -26.99 21.69 -58.52
N ASP A 31 -25.79 22.17 -58.16
CA ASP A 31 -24.56 21.41 -58.37
C ASP A 31 -24.53 20.17 -57.47
N GLN A 32 -24.37 18.98 -58.06
CA GLN A 32 -24.35 17.72 -57.33
C GLN A 32 -23.14 17.63 -56.37
N VAL A 33 -21.99 18.16 -56.78
CA VAL A 33 -20.77 18.09 -55.95
C VAL A 33 -20.89 18.99 -54.72
N GLU A 34 -21.39 20.21 -54.92
CA GLU A 34 -21.69 21.14 -53.83
C GLU A 34 -22.75 20.59 -52.87
N ASN A 35 -23.85 20.04 -53.39
CA ASN A 35 -24.91 19.45 -52.55
C ASN A 35 -24.42 18.25 -51.73
N TYR A 36 -23.59 17.38 -52.32
CA TYR A 36 -22.99 16.27 -51.58
C TYR A 36 -22.09 16.77 -50.44
N ARG A 37 -21.27 17.80 -50.68
CA ARG A 37 -20.40 18.39 -49.66
C ARG A 37 -21.22 19.02 -48.52
N LEU A 38 -22.27 19.77 -48.86
CA LEU A 38 -23.19 20.34 -47.87
C LEU A 38 -23.86 19.24 -47.05
N PHE A 39 -24.32 18.17 -47.71
CA PHE A 39 -24.94 17.02 -47.05
C PHE A 39 -24.00 16.33 -46.07
N ALA A 40 -22.78 16.01 -46.50
CA ALA A 40 -21.78 15.37 -45.65
C ALA A 40 -21.44 16.24 -44.44
N MET A 41 -21.20 17.54 -44.65
CA MET A 41 -20.86 18.48 -43.57
C MET A 41 -22.02 18.74 -42.61
N ALA A 42 -23.26 18.82 -43.12
CA ALA A 42 -24.43 18.99 -42.26
C ALA A 42 -24.64 17.78 -41.34
N ASN A 43 -24.51 16.55 -41.88
CA ASN A 43 -24.58 15.33 -41.10
C ASN A 43 -23.44 15.23 -40.07
N TYR A 44 -22.23 15.64 -40.45
CA TYR A 44 -21.09 15.69 -39.53
C TYR A 44 -21.35 16.66 -38.36
N ILE A 45 -21.81 17.89 -38.65
CA ILE A 45 -22.18 18.88 -37.63
C ILE A 45 -23.27 18.33 -36.70
N TYR A 46 -24.30 17.69 -37.27
CA TYR A 46 -25.37 17.10 -36.48
C TYR A 46 -24.85 16.00 -35.54
N ALA A 47 -24.06 15.06 -36.06
CA ALA A 47 -23.49 13.96 -35.28
C ALA A 47 -22.53 14.45 -34.19
N ALA A 48 -21.67 15.42 -34.51
CA ALA A 48 -20.69 15.98 -33.57
C ALA A 48 -21.34 16.79 -32.43
N VAL A 49 -22.59 17.23 -32.62
CA VAL A 49 -23.36 18.02 -31.65
C VAL A 49 -24.45 17.18 -30.96
N ASP A 50 -24.73 15.97 -31.43
CA ASP A 50 -25.74 15.10 -30.83
C ASP A 50 -25.35 14.71 -29.39
N GLN A 51 -26.37 14.64 -28.53
CA GLN A 51 -26.27 14.50 -27.08
C GLN A 51 -26.77 13.14 -26.59
N ARG A 52 -26.70 12.09 -27.41
CA ARG A 52 -27.12 10.74 -27.01
C ARG A 52 -26.23 10.19 -25.90
N SER A 53 -26.52 10.57 -24.66
CA SER A 53 -25.68 10.32 -23.48
C SER A 53 -25.33 8.85 -23.23
N SER A 54 -26.10 7.89 -23.73
CA SER A 54 -25.85 6.45 -23.58
C SER A 54 -24.66 5.94 -24.40
N GLU A 55 -24.32 6.60 -25.52
CA GLU A 55 -23.26 6.17 -26.45
C GLU A 55 -21.90 6.83 -26.14
N TRP A 56 -21.88 7.86 -25.28
CA TRP A 56 -20.72 8.74 -25.08
C TRP A 56 -20.21 8.80 -23.64
N THR A 57 -20.75 8.00 -22.70
CA THR A 57 -20.16 7.92 -21.35
C THR A 57 -19.31 6.67 -21.20
N ASP A 58 -18.10 6.83 -20.69
CA ASP A 58 -17.21 5.74 -20.30
C ASP A 58 -17.77 4.87 -19.14
N TYR A 59 -18.90 5.30 -18.56
CA TYR A 59 -19.68 4.57 -17.55
C TYR A 59 -20.62 3.52 -18.16
N THR A 60 -21.01 3.63 -19.43
CA THR A 60 -22.10 2.84 -20.04
C THR A 60 -21.65 1.91 -21.17
N SER A 61 -20.39 1.46 -21.22
CA SER A 61 -20.11 0.20 -21.94
C SER A 61 -20.90 -0.91 -21.24
N ALA A 62 -21.94 -1.39 -21.91
CA ALA A 62 -23.09 -2.17 -21.43
C ALA A 62 -22.81 -3.46 -20.61
N SER A 63 -22.21 -3.36 -19.42
CA SER A 63 -22.08 -4.52 -18.53
C SER A 63 -21.99 -4.27 -17.02
N THR A 64 -22.24 -3.06 -16.50
CA THR A 64 -22.21 -2.85 -15.03
C THR A 64 -23.42 -2.08 -14.51
N PRO A 65 -24.29 -2.70 -13.69
CA PRO A 65 -25.35 -2.00 -12.98
C PRO A 65 -24.74 -1.17 -11.85
N TYR A 66 -25.11 0.11 -11.79
CA TYR A 66 -25.03 1.07 -10.67
C TYR A 66 -24.11 0.72 -9.48
N LEU A 67 -23.06 1.52 -9.28
CA LEU A 67 -22.36 1.61 -7.98
C LEU A 67 -22.54 3.02 -7.39
N PRO A 68 -23.01 3.16 -6.14
CA PRO A 68 -23.15 4.45 -5.49
C PRO A 68 -21.79 5.03 -5.09
N ALA A 69 -21.71 6.37 -5.08
CA ALA A 69 -20.56 7.11 -4.62
C ALA A 69 -20.22 6.74 -3.17
N THR A 70 -19.02 6.22 -2.93
CA THR A 70 -18.52 5.94 -1.58
C THR A 70 -17.81 7.19 -1.05
N PRO A 71 -18.20 7.75 0.12
CA PRO A 71 -17.48 8.85 0.73
C PRO A 71 -16.14 8.35 1.28
N SER A 72 -15.04 9.01 0.91
CA SER A 72 -13.72 8.77 1.48
C SER A 72 -13.56 9.55 2.78
N SER A 73 -14.00 8.99 3.90
CA SER A 73 -13.52 9.42 5.21
C SER A 73 -12.36 8.52 5.60
N HIS A 74 -11.14 9.06 5.69
CA HIS A 74 -10.13 8.79 6.73
C HIS A 74 -8.81 9.49 6.34
N SER A 75 -8.41 10.46 7.15
CA SER A 75 -7.18 11.25 7.06
C SER A 75 -5.96 10.39 7.35
N LEU A 76 -4.97 10.44 6.46
CA LEU A 76 -3.68 9.72 6.54
C LEU A 76 -2.59 10.62 7.16
N SER A 77 -2.79 11.10 8.38
CA SER A 77 -1.85 12.02 9.04
C SER A 77 -1.40 11.46 10.39
N GLY A 78 -0.39 10.61 10.35
CA GLY A 78 0.33 10.04 11.50
C GLY A 78 1.56 9.28 11.00
N ASP A 79 2.61 9.18 11.83
CA ASP A 79 3.90 8.57 11.43
C ASP A 79 3.75 7.10 10.97
N ASP A 80 2.70 6.40 11.41
CA ASP A 80 2.34 5.04 11.02
C ASP A 80 1.06 4.93 10.16
N ALA A 81 0.52 6.03 9.63
CA ALA A 81 -0.77 6.04 8.92
C ALA A 81 -0.78 5.21 7.61
N HIS A 82 0.39 4.79 7.15
CA HIS A 82 0.59 3.94 5.98
C HIS A 82 0.59 2.44 6.31
N LEU A 83 0.67 2.07 7.59
CA LEU A 83 0.58 0.70 8.08
C LEU A 83 -0.83 0.44 8.60
N PRO A 84 -1.60 -0.48 7.97
CA PRO A 84 -2.92 -0.85 8.47
C PRO A 84 -2.87 -1.29 9.94
N THR A 85 -3.87 -0.89 10.73
CA THR A 85 -3.95 -1.20 12.17
C THR A 85 -3.84 -2.69 12.46
N TYR A 86 -4.34 -3.58 11.60
CA TYR A 86 -4.21 -5.02 11.79
C TYR A 86 -2.78 -5.56 11.56
N ILE A 87 -1.87 -4.82 10.92
CA ILE A 87 -0.42 -5.11 10.86
C ILE A 87 0.25 -4.65 12.16
N LEU A 88 -0.21 -3.52 12.73
CA LEU A 88 0.26 -3.04 14.04
C LEU A 88 -0.28 -3.90 15.20
N GLU A 89 -1.49 -4.44 15.07
CA GLU A 89 -2.17 -5.31 16.04
C GLU A 89 -1.80 -6.80 15.88
N ARG A 90 -1.38 -7.25 14.68
CA ARG A 90 -0.81 -8.60 14.48
C ARG A 90 0.66 -8.65 14.87
N ARG A 91 0.94 -8.56 16.17
CA ARG A 91 1.94 -9.50 16.72
C ARG A 91 1.29 -10.87 16.62
N GLY A 92 1.81 -11.79 15.79
CA GLY A 92 1.18 -13.08 15.49
C GLY A 92 0.69 -13.80 16.75
N ALA A 93 -0.59 -13.65 17.08
CA ALA A 93 -1.09 -13.93 18.43
C ALA A 93 -0.96 -15.42 18.80
N GLU A 94 -1.04 -16.31 17.81
CA GLU A 94 -0.87 -17.76 18.00
C GLU A 94 0.59 -18.17 18.14
N SER A 95 1.50 -17.69 17.27
CA SER A 95 2.94 -17.90 17.44
C SER A 95 3.46 -17.27 18.74
N ALA A 96 2.95 -16.08 19.10
CA ALA A 96 3.27 -15.40 20.34
C ALA A 96 2.71 -16.14 21.56
N ALA A 97 1.51 -16.74 21.46
CA ALA A 97 0.95 -17.57 22.52
C ALA A 97 1.77 -18.84 22.74
N ARG A 98 2.25 -19.49 21.67
CA ARG A 98 3.14 -20.67 21.75
C ARG A 98 4.51 -20.33 22.30
N VAL A 99 5.10 -19.22 21.88
CA VAL A 99 6.35 -18.71 22.46
C VAL A 99 6.13 -18.41 23.94
N ALA A 100 5.03 -17.76 24.32
CA ALA A 100 4.70 -17.49 25.73
C ALA A 100 4.48 -18.78 26.55
N GLU A 101 3.83 -19.79 25.97
CA GLU A 101 3.66 -21.11 26.58
C GLU A 101 5.01 -21.81 26.82
N ALA A 102 5.89 -21.80 25.82
CA ALA A 102 7.22 -22.38 25.93
C ALA A 102 8.12 -21.60 26.90
N ILE A 103 8.02 -20.28 26.96
CA ILE A 103 8.69 -19.47 27.98
C ILE A 103 8.20 -19.88 29.37
N ARG A 104 6.88 -20.00 29.60
CA ARG A 104 6.33 -20.43 30.88
C ARG A 104 6.76 -21.86 31.25
N SER A 105 6.92 -22.73 30.27
CA SER A 105 7.46 -24.09 30.48
C SER A 105 8.94 -24.06 30.88
N ALA A 106 9.75 -23.25 30.20
CA ALA A 106 11.19 -23.14 30.47
C ALA A 106 11.51 -22.41 31.78
N LEU A 107 10.73 -21.38 32.08
CA LEU A 107 10.97 -20.41 33.16
C LEU A 107 9.71 -20.21 34.02
N PRO A 108 9.17 -21.26 34.67
CA PRO A 108 7.92 -21.17 35.43
C PRO A 108 7.98 -20.20 36.61
N ARG A 109 9.18 -19.89 37.14
CA ARG A 109 9.35 -18.95 38.26
C ARG A 109 9.59 -17.50 37.81
N VAL A 110 9.77 -17.24 36.52
CA VAL A 110 10.00 -15.89 35.98
C VAL A 110 8.67 -15.30 35.54
N ALA A 111 8.18 -14.30 36.26
CA ALA A 111 6.88 -13.69 36.00
C ALA A 111 6.83 -12.88 34.69
N ASP A 112 7.89 -12.13 34.41
CA ASP A 112 8.06 -11.37 33.17
C ASP A 112 9.52 -11.46 32.71
N ILE A 113 9.73 -12.01 31.52
CA ILE A 113 11.07 -12.14 30.92
C ILE A 113 11.59 -10.82 30.35
N CYS A 114 10.67 -9.89 30.03
CA CYS A 114 11.00 -8.57 29.51
C CYS A 114 11.34 -7.58 30.64
N ALA A 115 11.03 -7.92 31.89
CA ALA A 115 11.42 -7.14 33.06
C ALA A 115 12.94 -7.04 33.15
N ARG A 116 13.42 -5.89 33.63
CA ARG A 116 14.85 -5.61 33.72
C ARG A 116 15.43 -6.31 34.94
N PRO A 117 16.45 -7.17 34.81
CA PRO A 117 17.11 -7.81 35.95
C PRO A 117 17.54 -6.79 37.03
N SER A 118 18.06 -5.63 36.60
CA SER A 118 18.49 -4.55 37.49
C SER A 118 17.37 -3.98 38.38
N GLU A 119 16.09 -4.07 37.98
CA GLU A 119 14.96 -3.62 38.82
C GLU A 119 14.69 -4.55 40.01
N SER A 120 15.18 -5.80 39.93
CA SER A 120 15.07 -6.79 41.01
C SER A 120 16.33 -6.89 41.88
N LEU A 121 17.28 -5.96 41.73
CA LEU A 121 18.48 -5.92 42.57
C LEU A 121 18.10 -5.58 44.03
N PRO A 122 18.47 -6.42 45.01
CA PRO A 122 18.33 -6.08 46.42
C PRO A 122 19.37 -5.03 46.85
N GLU A 123 19.22 -4.47 48.04
CA GLU A 123 20.17 -3.49 48.61
C GLU A 123 21.62 -4.02 48.66
N MET A 124 21.80 -5.33 48.81
CA MET A 124 23.11 -5.99 48.79
C MET A 124 23.78 -5.99 47.40
N GLY A 125 23.05 -5.63 46.34
CA GLY A 125 23.58 -5.47 45.00
C GLY A 125 23.81 -6.75 44.21
N VAL A 126 23.47 -7.93 44.75
CA VAL A 126 23.61 -9.22 44.07
C VAL A 126 22.28 -9.62 43.44
N TRP A 127 22.26 -9.79 42.12
CA TRP A 127 21.08 -10.31 41.43
C TRP A 127 21.08 -11.84 41.48
N ALA A 128 19.92 -12.46 41.71
CA ALA A 128 19.77 -13.91 41.66
C ALA A 128 18.75 -14.30 40.61
N CYS A 129 19.06 -15.30 39.79
CA CYS A 129 18.12 -15.80 38.78
C CYS A 129 16.86 -16.38 39.46
N PRO A 130 15.64 -15.89 39.17
CA PRO A 130 14.42 -16.42 39.80
C PRO A 130 14.15 -17.91 39.51
N GLN A 131 14.74 -18.46 38.45
CA GLN A 131 14.53 -19.84 38.04
C GLN A 131 15.46 -20.83 38.76
N CYS A 132 16.74 -20.49 38.92
CA CYS A 132 17.77 -21.43 39.38
C CYS A 132 18.64 -20.90 40.52
N ASP A 133 18.33 -19.71 41.03
CA ASP A 133 19.03 -19.03 42.12
C ASP A 133 20.52 -18.77 41.86
N MET A 134 20.98 -18.86 40.60
CA MET A 134 22.36 -18.50 40.23
C MET A 134 22.61 -17.03 40.56
N PRO A 135 23.61 -16.71 41.40
CA PRO A 135 23.93 -15.35 41.75
C PRO A 135 24.79 -14.70 40.66
N ILE A 136 24.54 -13.42 40.43
CA ILE A 136 25.38 -12.51 39.64
C ILE A 136 25.74 -11.38 40.59
N ASP A 137 26.99 -11.37 41.05
CA ASP A 137 27.55 -10.32 41.89
C ASP A 137 28.29 -9.30 41.01
N PRO A 138 27.77 -8.07 40.85
CA PRO A 138 28.43 -7.00 40.12
C PRO A 138 29.81 -6.63 40.67
N ARG A 139 30.13 -7.00 41.92
CA ARG A 139 31.41 -6.72 42.58
C ARG A 139 32.44 -7.83 42.41
N ASP A 140 32.04 -8.99 41.89
CA ASP A 140 32.91 -10.16 41.71
C ASP A 140 32.50 -10.96 40.47
N LEU A 141 32.79 -10.41 39.30
CA LEU A 141 32.42 -11.01 38.02
C LEU A 141 33.26 -12.25 37.71
N THR A 142 32.60 -13.31 37.25
CA THR A 142 33.26 -14.51 36.73
C THR A 142 33.94 -14.24 35.37
N VAL A 143 34.84 -15.13 34.95
CA VAL A 143 35.51 -15.01 33.64
C VAL A 143 34.49 -14.93 32.49
N ASP A 144 33.47 -15.78 32.50
CA ASP A 144 32.44 -15.80 31.44
C ASP A 144 31.63 -14.49 31.41
N GLN A 145 31.33 -13.93 32.59
CA GLN A 145 30.63 -12.64 32.68
C GLN A 145 31.51 -11.50 32.15
N ARG A 146 32.81 -11.52 32.44
CA ARG A 146 33.77 -10.53 31.90
C ARG A 146 33.84 -10.60 30.37
N VAL A 147 33.95 -11.81 29.81
CA VAL A 147 33.98 -12.03 28.36
C VAL A 147 32.70 -11.51 27.70
N LEU A 148 31.54 -11.83 28.27
CA LEU A 148 30.26 -11.36 27.73
C LEU A 148 30.15 -9.82 27.73
N ILE A 149 30.59 -9.16 28.79
CA ILE A 149 30.60 -7.68 28.84
C ILE A 149 31.59 -7.11 27.82
N ALA A 150 32.78 -7.69 27.71
CA ALA A 150 33.79 -7.30 26.74
C ALA A 150 33.32 -7.48 25.29
N ASP A 151 32.53 -8.52 24.99
CA ASP A 151 31.94 -8.73 23.66
C ASP A 151 31.00 -7.58 23.25
N HIS A 152 30.41 -6.87 24.21
CA HIS A 152 29.53 -5.73 23.95
C HIS A 152 30.24 -4.37 24.01
N LEU A 153 31.04 -4.13 25.05
CA LEU A 153 31.65 -2.82 25.31
C LEU A 153 33.12 -2.71 24.87
N GLY A 154 33.73 -3.82 24.45
CA GLY A 154 35.16 -3.89 24.16
C GLY A 154 36.02 -3.98 25.44
N VAL A 155 37.33 -3.78 25.27
CA VAL A 155 38.31 -3.77 26.37
C VAL A 155 38.92 -2.37 26.50
N GLY A 156 39.22 -1.94 27.74
CA GLY A 156 39.82 -0.63 28.03
C GLY A 156 38.99 0.22 29.00
N ASP A 157 39.25 1.52 29.04
CA ASP A 157 38.69 2.45 30.05
C ASP A 157 37.16 2.60 29.93
N ASP A 158 36.58 2.37 28.75
CA ASP A 158 35.13 2.44 28.50
C ASP A 158 34.43 1.06 28.61
N SER A 159 35.14 0.02 29.06
CA SER A 159 34.60 -1.35 29.13
C SER A 159 33.51 -1.56 30.19
N GLY A 160 33.28 -0.55 31.05
CA GLY A 160 32.31 -0.62 32.13
C GLY A 160 32.68 -1.59 33.26
N VAL A 161 33.92 -2.08 33.28
CA VAL A 161 34.48 -2.95 34.31
C VAL A 161 35.75 -2.35 34.91
N LEU A 162 36.00 -2.63 36.18
CA LEU A 162 37.19 -2.22 36.93
C LEU A 162 37.85 -3.45 37.56
N GLU A 163 39.17 -3.52 37.47
CA GLU A 163 39.96 -4.49 38.22
C GLU A 163 40.46 -3.85 39.52
N ASN A 164 40.07 -4.43 40.65
CA ASN A 164 40.51 -4.00 41.97
C ASN A 164 41.94 -4.50 42.25
N ASN A 165 42.62 -3.87 43.22
CA ASN A 165 43.97 -4.27 43.65
C ASN A 165 44.08 -5.73 44.10
N ASP A 166 42.96 -6.33 44.51
CA ASP A 166 42.87 -7.74 44.94
C ASP A 166 42.66 -8.72 43.77
N GLY A 167 42.71 -8.24 42.51
CA GLY A 167 42.51 -9.03 41.29
C GLY A 167 41.05 -9.38 40.98
N ARG A 168 40.10 -8.90 41.78
CA ARG A 168 38.66 -9.04 41.51
C ARG A 168 38.23 -8.02 40.46
N VAL A 169 37.38 -8.44 39.54
CA VAL A 169 36.82 -7.56 38.51
C VAL A 169 35.36 -7.28 38.84
N GLN A 170 35.00 -6.01 38.87
CA GLN A 170 33.65 -5.53 39.17
C GLN A 170 33.13 -4.64 38.04
N LEU A 171 31.81 -4.44 37.98
CA LEU A 171 31.22 -3.39 37.16
C LEU A 171 31.56 -2.01 37.74
N ASP A 172 31.84 -1.03 36.88
CA ASP A 172 32.13 0.34 37.30
C ASP A 172 30.88 1.02 37.89
N PRO A 173 30.89 1.39 39.19
CA PRO A 173 29.76 2.08 39.81
C PRO A 173 29.69 3.57 39.46
N ALA A 174 30.74 4.16 38.87
CA ALA A 174 30.79 5.60 38.57
C ALA A 174 29.71 6.02 37.56
N ASN A 175 29.32 5.11 36.66
CA ASN A 175 28.21 5.30 35.74
C ASN A 175 27.05 4.37 36.09
N PRO A 176 26.08 4.82 36.93
CA PRO A 176 24.99 3.98 37.41
C PRO A 176 24.08 3.46 36.29
N TRP A 177 23.99 4.18 35.16
CA TRP A 177 23.21 3.74 34.02
C TRP A 177 23.88 2.59 33.28
N LEU A 178 25.18 2.71 33.00
CA LEU A 178 25.95 1.63 32.39
C LEU A 178 25.99 0.41 33.31
N PHE A 179 26.20 0.62 34.60
CA PHE A 179 26.14 -0.42 35.62
C PHE A 179 24.84 -1.23 35.54
N MET A 180 23.67 -0.55 35.59
CA MET A 180 22.38 -1.23 35.49
C MET A 180 22.21 -1.99 34.17
N ARG A 181 22.68 -1.43 33.06
CA ARG A 181 22.60 -2.10 31.76
C ARG A 181 23.50 -3.33 31.67
N CYS A 182 24.67 -3.30 32.29
CA CYS A 182 25.54 -4.46 32.39
C CYS A 182 24.89 -5.56 33.24
N VAL A 183 24.25 -5.21 34.38
CA VAL A 183 23.47 -6.19 35.17
C VAL A 183 22.33 -6.78 34.35
N ASP A 184 21.56 -5.94 33.63
CA ASP A 184 20.48 -6.40 32.75
C ASP A 184 21.01 -7.36 31.67
N CYS A 185 22.13 -7.02 31.04
CA CYS A 185 22.80 -7.84 30.03
C CYS A 185 23.18 -9.22 30.59
N LEU A 186 23.82 -9.26 31.77
CA LEU A 186 24.22 -10.51 32.41
C LEU A 186 23.00 -11.35 32.81
N GLY A 187 21.97 -10.72 33.37
CA GLY A 187 20.74 -11.39 33.78
C GLY A 187 19.96 -11.98 32.60
N TRP A 188 19.76 -11.21 31.53
CA TRP A 188 19.10 -11.70 30.32
C TRP A 188 19.93 -12.74 29.58
N ALA A 189 21.25 -12.59 29.51
CA ALA A 189 22.12 -13.62 28.94
C ALA A 189 21.99 -14.94 29.69
N HIS A 190 21.91 -14.90 31.02
CA HIS A 190 21.66 -16.08 31.83
C HIS A 190 20.26 -16.66 31.57
N LEU A 191 19.20 -15.85 31.54
CA LEU A 191 17.84 -16.31 31.19
C LEU A 191 17.77 -16.94 29.79
N ALA A 192 18.53 -16.41 28.82
CA ALA A 192 18.65 -16.98 27.49
C ALA A 192 19.23 -18.41 27.52
N THR A 193 20.07 -18.76 28.51
CA THR A 193 20.59 -20.13 28.64
C THR A 193 19.50 -21.15 28.99
N HIS A 194 18.54 -20.78 29.83
CA HIS A 194 17.37 -21.61 30.14
C HIS A 194 16.47 -21.77 28.93
N LEU A 195 16.19 -20.67 28.21
CA LEU A 195 15.35 -20.68 27.01
C LEU A 195 15.93 -21.51 25.86
N ARG A 196 17.26 -21.55 25.73
CA ARG A 196 17.95 -22.38 24.74
C ARG A 196 17.65 -23.88 24.90
N ALA A 197 17.26 -24.33 26.09
CA ALA A 197 16.83 -25.70 26.33
C ALA A 197 15.51 -26.01 25.60
N GLU A 198 14.62 -25.03 25.48
CA GLU A 198 13.33 -25.11 24.77
C GLU A 198 13.39 -24.60 23.32
N CYS A 199 14.59 -24.50 22.74
CA CYS A 199 14.79 -23.98 21.38
C CYS A 199 14.26 -22.55 21.19
N LEU A 200 14.35 -21.71 22.23
CA LEU A 200 13.99 -20.30 22.15
C LEU A 200 15.26 -19.42 22.14
N ILE A 201 15.24 -18.39 21.31
CA ILE A 201 16.24 -17.32 21.27
C ILE A 201 15.64 -16.11 22.00
N LEU A 202 16.35 -15.63 23.02
CA LEU A 202 16.08 -14.35 23.65
C LEU A 202 17.08 -13.33 23.12
N TRP A 203 16.56 -12.32 22.42
CA TRP A 203 17.29 -11.10 22.13
C TRP A 203 17.03 -10.08 23.22
N TYR A 204 18.08 -9.41 23.63
CA TYR A 204 18.05 -8.35 24.61
C TYR A 204 18.91 -7.19 24.14
N PRO A 205 18.58 -5.95 24.54
CA PRO A 205 19.32 -4.78 24.11
C PRO A 205 20.76 -4.78 24.64
N SER A 206 21.70 -4.34 23.81
CA SER A 206 23.11 -4.22 24.18
C SER A 206 23.32 -3.13 25.24
N PRO A 207 24.21 -3.34 26.23
CA PRO A 207 24.47 -2.35 27.27
C PRO A 207 25.05 -1.03 26.75
N VAL A 208 25.67 -1.04 25.56
CA VAL A 208 26.19 0.13 24.85
C VAL A 208 25.08 1.10 24.47
N SER A 209 23.89 0.58 24.15
CA SER A 209 22.79 1.34 23.60
C SER A 209 21.79 1.78 24.67
N ALA A 210 21.19 2.96 24.50
CA ALA A 210 20.00 3.31 25.27
C ALA A 210 18.84 2.38 24.87
N TYR A 211 18.10 1.86 25.84
CA TYR A 211 16.95 0.98 25.59
C TYR A 211 15.88 1.70 24.78
N ARG A 212 15.78 1.34 23.48
CA ARG A 212 14.71 1.80 22.58
C ARG A 212 13.57 0.79 22.47
N SER A 213 13.81 -0.45 22.89
CA SER A 213 12.86 -1.56 22.78
C SER A 213 13.07 -2.57 23.90
N ALA A 214 11.99 -3.23 24.31
CA ALA A 214 12.02 -4.38 25.22
C ALA A 214 12.69 -5.60 24.56
N PRO A 215 13.16 -6.59 25.35
CA PRO A 215 13.64 -7.87 24.82
C PRO A 215 12.62 -8.56 23.91
N GLY A 216 13.13 -9.35 22.97
CA GLY A 216 12.33 -10.11 22.00
C GLY A 216 12.63 -11.60 22.11
N VAL A 217 11.61 -12.43 21.95
CA VAL A 217 11.77 -13.90 21.97
C VAL A 217 11.17 -14.51 20.72
N TRP A 218 11.89 -15.44 20.10
CA TRP A 218 11.42 -16.22 18.96
C TRP A 218 12.04 -17.61 18.97
N TRP A 219 11.61 -18.46 18.05
CA TRP A 219 12.10 -19.82 17.91
C TRP A 219 13.50 -19.88 17.29
N ASP A 220 14.37 -20.72 17.85
CA ASP A 220 15.60 -21.18 17.20
C ASP A 220 15.24 -22.22 16.14
N GLU A 221 15.03 -21.79 14.90
CA GLU A 221 14.64 -22.66 13.77
C GLU A 221 15.65 -23.80 13.56
N GLU A 222 16.95 -23.52 13.74
CA GLU A 222 17.99 -24.52 13.57
C GLU A 222 17.86 -25.62 14.63
N ARG A 223 17.69 -25.25 15.91
CA ARG A 223 17.50 -26.25 16.98
C ARG A 223 16.17 -26.99 16.88
N LEU A 224 15.08 -26.28 16.57
CA LEU A 224 13.78 -26.90 16.32
C LEU A 224 13.87 -27.93 15.19
N SER A 225 14.65 -27.65 14.14
CA SER A 225 14.78 -28.56 13.00
C SER A 225 15.51 -29.86 13.33
N ARG A 226 16.49 -29.80 14.24
CA ARG A 226 17.37 -30.93 14.61
C ARG A 226 16.73 -31.87 15.62
N ARG A 227 15.83 -31.38 16.48
CA ARG A 227 15.24 -32.16 17.57
C ARG A 227 13.90 -32.79 17.16
N GLN A 228 13.88 -34.11 17.02
CA GLN A 228 12.66 -34.86 16.63
C GLN A 228 11.46 -34.62 17.55
N VAL A 229 11.69 -34.37 18.85
CA VAL A 229 10.63 -34.10 19.83
C VAL A 229 9.79 -32.87 19.45
N TYR A 230 10.41 -31.86 18.83
CA TYR A 230 9.72 -30.63 18.41
C TYR A 230 9.23 -30.67 16.95
N LYS A 231 9.28 -31.82 16.28
CA LYS A 231 8.79 -31.96 14.90
C LYS A 231 7.32 -31.52 14.74
N PRO A 232 6.38 -31.86 15.65
CA PRO A 232 5.00 -31.40 15.53
C PRO A 232 4.88 -29.87 15.59
N LEU A 233 5.58 -29.25 16.56
CA LEU A 233 5.62 -27.80 16.72
C LEU A 233 6.23 -27.09 15.50
N ARG A 234 7.29 -27.66 14.92
CA ARG A 234 7.90 -27.14 13.69
C ARG A 234 6.91 -27.15 12.53
N LEU A 235 6.19 -28.26 12.33
CA LEU A 235 5.18 -28.38 11.27
C LEU A 235 4.01 -27.40 11.47
N GLU A 236 3.58 -27.19 12.72
CA GLU A 236 2.57 -26.20 13.09
C GLU A 236 3.04 -24.77 12.77
N ASN A 237 4.25 -24.39 13.20
CA ASN A 237 4.84 -23.08 12.89
C ASN A 237 4.99 -22.87 11.37
N GLU A 238 5.49 -23.86 10.63
CA GLU A 238 5.57 -23.80 9.17
C GLU A 238 4.19 -23.62 8.51
N ALA A 239 3.16 -24.28 9.04
CA ALA A 239 1.79 -24.13 8.54
C ALA A 239 1.21 -22.74 8.85
N LEU A 240 1.46 -22.20 10.05
CA LEU A 240 1.07 -20.84 10.42
C LEU A 240 1.78 -19.82 9.54
N GLU A 241 3.09 -19.92 9.36
CA GLU A 241 3.83 -19.03 8.48
C GLU A 241 3.35 -19.10 7.03
N ARG A 242 3.06 -20.30 6.50
CA ARG A 242 2.49 -20.44 5.16
C ARG A 242 1.13 -19.74 5.06
N THR A 243 0.30 -19.89 6.08
CA THR A 243 -1.01 -19.23 6.16
C THR A 243 -0.88 -17.71 6.25
N GLU A 244 0.05 -17.20 7.05
CA GLU A 244 0.32 -15.78 7.18
C GLU A 244 0.88 -15.19 5.88
N ARG A 245 1.86 -15.85 5.26
CA ARG A 245 2.40 -15.45 3.95
C ARG A 245 1.30 -15.43 2.89
N TYR A 246 0.42 -16.43 2.88
CA TYR A 246 -0.74 -16.48 2.00
C TYR A 246 -1.69 -15.30 2.25
N GLN A 247 -2.09 -15.06 3.50
CA GLN A 247 -2.98 -13.97 3.86
C GLN A 247 -2.40 -12.59 3.51
N LEU A 248 -1.11 -12.39 3.73
CA LEU A 248 -0.41 -11.15 3.37
C LEU A 248 -0.43 -10.94 1.84
N ARG A 249 -0.15 -11.99 1.07
CA ARG A 249 -0.24 -11.97 -0.40
C ARG A 249 -1.66 -11.66 -0.88
N MET A 250 -2.66 -12.33 -0.33
CA MET A 250 -4.08 -12.08 -0.65
C MET A 250 -4.51 -10.66 -0.31
N TRP A 251 -4.08 -10.15 0.85
CA TRP A 251 -4.34 -8.77 1.22
C TRP A 251 -3.69 -7.79 0.23
N LYS A 252 -2.42 -8.01 -0.13
CA LYS A 252 -1.71 -7.18 -1.11
C LYS A 252 -2.45 -7.16 -2.43
N ALA A 253 -2.85 -8.32 -2.93
CA ALA A 253 -3.66 -8.42 -4.15
C ALA A 253 -4.99 -7.66 -4.04
N LYS A 254 -5.77 -7.87 -2.96
CA LYS A 254 -7.04 -7.17 -2.73
C LYS A 254 -6.86 -5.64 -2.70
N LYS A 255 -5.80 -5.15 -2.05
CA LYS A 255 -5.48 -3.71 -2.00
C LYS A 255 -5.13 -3.16 -3.36
N MET A 256 -4.28 -3.85 -4.12
CA MET A 256 -3.87 -3.40 -5.45
C MET A 256 -5.04 -3.40 -6.44
N VAL A 257 -5.89 -4.43 -6.42
CA VAL A 257 -7.13 -4.46 -7.22
C VAL A 257 -8.08 -3.33 -6.83
N SER A 258 -8.23 -3.04 -5.53
CA SER A 258 -9.06 -1.92 -5.06
C SER A 258 -8.50 -0.56 -5.48
N LEU A 259 -7.18 -0.38 -5.42
CA LEU A 259 -6.50 0.82 -5.92
C LEU A 259 -6.73 0.98 -7.42
N ALA A 260 -6.50 -0.07 -8.20
CA ALA A 260 -6.72 -0.10 -9.65
C ALA A 260 -8.16 0.27 -10.01
N LYS A 261 -9.16 -0.33 -9.35
CA LYS A 261 -10.59 -0.01 -9.58
C LYS A 261 -10.93 1.45 -9.31
N ARG A 262 -10.38 2.03 -8.23
CA ARG A 262 -10.55 3.47 -7.93
C ARG A 262 -9.89 4.34 -8.98
N GLY A 263 -8.69 3.98 -9.44
CA GLY A 263 -7.98 4.66 -10.52
C GLY A 263 -8.74 4.64 -11.85
N VAL A 264 -9.24 3.48 -12.26
CA VAL A 264 -10.12 3.35 -13.45
C VAL A 264 -11.36 4.21 -13.29
N HIS A 265 -12.01 4.19 -12.12
CA HIS A 265 -13.20 5.02 -11.88
C HIS A 265 -12.90 6.51 -11.98
N ALA A 266 -11.82 6.98 -11.36
CA ALA A 266 -11.41 8.39 -11.43
C ALA A 266 -11.11 8.81 -12.88
N ALA A 267 -10.34 8.02 -13.62
CA ALA A 267 -10.06 8.30 -15.02
C ALA A 267 -11.33 8.36 -15.88
N ARG A 268 -12.28 7.43 -15.67
CA ARG A 268 -13.59 7.45 -16.36
C ARG A 268 -14.42 8.69 -16.02
N PHE A 269 -14.40 9.12 -14.76
CA PHE A 269 -15.06 10.35 -14.32
C PHE A 269 -14.51 11.56 -15.08
N HIS A 270 -13.18 11.72 -15.10
CA HIS A 270 -12.53 12.83 -15.78
C HIS A 270 -12.73 12.79 -17.29
N LEU A 271 -12.61 11.63 -17.93
CA LEU A 271 -12.90 11.48 -19.37
C LEU A 271 -14.36 11.81 -19.70
N THR A 272 -15.31 11.38 -18.88
CA THR A 272 -16.73 11.70 -19.06
C THR A 272 -16.98 13.20 -18.91
N ARG A 273 -16.33 13.85 -17.92
CA ARG A 273 -16.40 15.30 -17.73
C ARG A 273 -15.83 16.03 -18.94
N TRP A 274 -14.62 15.68 -19.36
CA TRP A 274 -13.96 16.26 -20.53
C TRP A 274 -14.82 16.10 -21.79
N GLN A 275 -15.41 14.92 -22.02
CA GLN A 275 -16.32 14.68 -23.17
C GLN A 275 -17.55 15.59 -23.14
N ARG A 276 -18.12 15.85 -21.95
CA ARG A 276 -19.26 16.79 -21.81
C ARG A 276 -18.84 18.22 -22.10
N GLU A 277 -17.68 18.64 -21.60
CA GLU A 277 -17.13 19.98 -21.85
C GLU A 277 -16.81 20.17 -23.34
N ALA A 278 -16.18 19.19 -23.99
CA ALA A 278 -15.92 19.16 -25.43
C ALA A 278 -17.21 19.21 -26.27
N ALA A 279 -18.22 18.41 -25.91
CA ALA A 279 -19.54 18.46 -26.58
C ALA A 279 -20.20 19.85 -26.45
N GLN A 280 -20.06 20.51 -25.30
CA GLN A 280 -20.55 21.86 -25.10
C GLN A 280 -19.74 22.90 -25.88
N ALA A 281 -18.42 22.75 -25.97
CA ALA A 281 -17.55 23.60 -26.79
C ALA A 281 -17.91 23.51 -28.27
N ARG A 282 -18.10 22.29 -28.80
CA ARG A 282 -18.57 22.04 -30.17
C ARG A 282 -19.91 22.72 -30.46
N LYS A 283 -20.89 22.60 -29.55
CA LYS A 283 -22.18 23.32 -29.63
C LYS A 283 -22.01 24.83 -29.69
N ASN A 284 -21.21 25.38 -28.78
CA ASN A 284 -20.99 26.82 -28.67
C ASN A 284 -20.31 27.36 -29.93
N MET A 285 -19.32 26.64 -30.47
CA MET A 285 -18.63 27.03 -31.69
C MET A 285 -19.57 27.02 -32.90
N VAL A 286 -20.31 25.93 -33.12
CA VAL A 286 -21.29 25.84 -34.22
C VAL A 286 -22.31 26.98 -34.13
N LYS A 287 -22.82 27.26 -32.91
CA LYS A 287 -23.74 28.37 -32.66
C LYS A 287 -23.13 29.72 -32.97
N GLN A 288 -21.88 29.98 -32.57
CA GLN A 288 -21.18 31.24 -32.84
C GLN A 288 -20.93 31.43 -34.34
N MET A 289 -20.48 30.40 -35.04
CA MET A 289 -20.21 30.47 -36.49
C MET A 289 -21.48 30.73 -37.29
N PHE A 290 -22.57 30.02 -36.99
CA PHE A 290 -23.85 30.28 -37.63
C PHE A 290 -24.40 31.67 -37.29
N THR A 291 -24.27 32.14 -36.04
CA THR A 291 -24.67 33.52 -35.67
C THR A 291 -23.85 34.58 -36.43
N ALA A 292 -22.59 34.28 -36.75
CA ALA A 292 -21.72 35.13 -37.55
C ALA A 292 -21.98 35.03 -39.07
N GLY A 293 -23.02 34.29 -39.50
CA GLY A 293 -23.37 34.12 -40.91
C GLY A 293 -22.44 33.18 -41.68
N ARG A 294 -21.68 32.32 -41.01
CA ARG A 294 -20.84 31.32 -41.69
C ARG A 294 -21.68 30.18 -42.27
N GLY A 295 -21.27 29.69 -43.43
CA GLY A 295 -21.94 28.59 -44.12
C GLY A 295 -21.72 27.22 -43.48
N ILE A 296 -22.43 26.21 -43.99
CA ILE A 296 -22.37 24.81 -43.52
C ILE A 296 -20.96 24.24 -43.66
N VAL A 297 -20.32 24.44 -44.82
CA VAL A 297 -18.99 23.88 -45.11
C VAL A 297 -17.93 24.47 -44.18
N ASP A 298 -17.87 25.80 -44.06
CA ASP A 298 -16.91 26.48 -43.18
C ASP A 298 -17.07 26.05 -41.72
N THR A 299 -18.32 25.95 -41.26
CA THR A 299 -18.63 25.48 -39.89
C THR A 299 -18.23 24.02 -39.69
N GLY A 300 -18.46 23.17 -40.69
CA GLY A 300 -18.04 21.77 -40.67
C GLY A 300 -16.53 21.62 -40.61
N LEU A 301 -15.79 22.35 -41.44
CA LEU A 301 -14.32 22.33 -41.45
C LEU A 301 -13.72 22.84 -40.13
N ALA A 302 -14.27 23.92 -39.57
CA ALA A 302 -13.85 24.41 -38.26
C ALA A 302 -14.12 23.38 -37.15
N LEU A 303 -15.22 22.63 -37.26
CA LEU A 303 -15.57 21.58 -36.30
C LEU A 303 -14.66 20.36 -36.42
N VAL A 304 -14.26 19.99 -37.64
CA VAL A 304 -13.22 18.97 -37.87
C VAL A 304 -11.91 19.41 -37.21
N ALA A 305 -11.45 20.64 -37.48
CA ALA A 305 -10.23 21.16 -36.87
C ALA A 305 -10.29 21.17 -35.34
N LEU A 306 -11.43 21.57 -34.75
CA LEU A 306 -11.64 21.50 -33.30
C LEU A 306 -11.55 20.05 -32.80
N MET A 307 -12.22 19.10 -33.47
CA MET A 307 -12.18 17.69 -33.07
C MET A 307 -10.80 17.04 -33.22
N ASP A 308 -10.00 17.49 -34.20
CA ASP A 308 -8.59 17.08 -34.33
C ASP A 308 -7.77 17.59 -33.15
N THR A 309 -7.98 18.85 -32.72
CA THR A 309 -7.33 19.37 -31.51
C THR A 309 -7.79 18.64 -30.23
N GLU A 310 -9.07 18.28 -30.13
CA GLU A 310 -9.62 17.46 -29.05
C GLU A 310 -9.05 16.03 -29.03
N CYS A 311 -8.64 15.50 -30.19
CA CYS A 311 -7.93 14.21 -30.27
C CYS A 311 -6.47 14.31 -29.80
N ALA A 312 -5.83 15.45 -30.03
CA ALA A 312 -4.47 15.74 -29.58
C ALA A 312 -4.41 16.33 -28.16
N ASP A 313 -5.54 16.48 -27.47
CA ASP A 313 -5.61 17.09 -26.15
C ASP A 313 -4.79 16.30 -25.12
N PRO A 314 -3.79 16.93 -24.47
CA PRO A 314 -2.89 16.25 -23.54
C PRO A 314 -3.58 15.80 -22.25
N GLU A 315 -4.63 16.50 -21.81
CA GLU A 315 -5.42 16.12 -20.64
C GLU A 315 -6.21 14.84 -20.94
N ARG A 316 -6.87 14.77 -22.10
CA ARG A 316 -7.55 13.55 -22.55
C ARG A 316 -6.59 12.37 -22.62
N GLN A 317 -5.44 12.54 -23.29
CA GLN A 317 -4.45 11.49 -23.45
C GLN A 317 -3.90 11.01 -22.11
N ARG A 318 -3.65 11.93 -21.17
CA ARG A 318 -3.24 11.60 -19.80
C ARG A 318 -4.27 10.72 -19.10
N TRP A 319 -5.55 11.10 -19.12
CA TRP A 319 -6.60 10.31 -18.47
C TRP A 319 -6.85 8.96 -19.15
N GLN A 320 -6.70 8.87 -20.47
CA GLN A 320 -6.74 7.60 -21.20
C GLN A 320 -5.58 6.69 -20.77
N ALA A 321 -4.35 7.21 -20.76
CA ALA A 321 -3.17 6.47 -20.33
C ALA A 321 -3.32 5.95 -18.88
N GLN A 322 -3.79 6.79 -17.96
CA GLN A 322 -4.04 6.39 -16.56
C GLN A 322 -5.13 5.31 -16.45
N ARG A 323 -6.21 5.41 -17.23
CA ARG A 323 -7.25 4.38 -17.26
C ARG A 323 -6.68 3.03 -17.69
N ASP A 324 -5.86 3.05 -18.74
CA ASP A 324 -5.31 1.84 -19.35
C ASP A 324 -4.21 1.23 -18.45
N GLU A 325 -3.38 2.06 -17.81
CA GLU A 325 -2.43 1.65 -16.76
C GLU A 325 -3.15 0.97 -15.59
N HIS A 326 -4.21 1.59 -15.06
CA HIS A 326 -4.96 0.99 -13.96
C HIS A 326 -5.71 -0.29 -14.37
N ARG A 327 -6.15 -0.42 -15.63
CA ARG A 327 -6.70 -1.69 -16.14
C ARG A 327 -5.64 -2.79 -16.22
N ALA A 328 -4.46 -2.47 -16.72
CA ALA A 328 -3.33 -3.40 -16.77
C ALA A 328 -2.95 -3.86 -15.34
N LEU A 329 -2.87 -2.92 -14.40
CA LEU A 329 -2.63 -3.19 -12.98
C LEU A 329 -3.73 -4.10 -12.41
N GLN A 330 -5.00 -3.84 -12.72
CA GLN A 330 -6.09 -4.72 -12.26
C GLN A 330 -5.91 -6.16 -12.75
N LEU A 331 -5.66 -6.35 -14.04
CA LEU A 331 -5.48 -7.68 -14.66
C LEU A 331 -4.27 -8.42 -14.09
N GLU A 332 -3.13 -7.72 -13.94
CA GLU A 332 -1.92 -8.29 -13.35
C GLU A 332 -2.18 -8.81 -11.93
N TRP A 333 -2.82 -7.99 -11.09
CA TRP A 333 -3.05 -8.36 -9.69
C TRP A 333 -4.18 -9.37 -9.50
N GLU A 334 -5.16 -9.42 -10.39
CA GLU A 334 -6.14 -10.52 -10.47
C GLU A 334 -5.45 -11.84 -10.84
N THR A 335 -4.58 -11.83 -11.85
CA THR A 335 -3.80 -13.02 -12.26
C THR A 335 -2.92 -13.53 -11.11
N ARG A 336 -2.16 -12.63 -10.46
CA ARG A 336 -1.31 -13.00 -9.29
C ARG A 336 -2.12 -13.53 -8.13
N LYS A 337 -3.32 -12.98 -7.88
CA LYS A 337 -4.22 -13.48 -6.85
C LYS A 337 -4.61 -14.93 -7.12
N ASP A 338 -4.93 -15.26 -8.37
CA ASP A 338 -5.36 -16.60 -8.76
C ASP A 338 -4.19 -17.61 -8.76
N GLU A 339 -2.99 -17.18 -9.15
CA GLU A 339 -1.77 -17.99 -9.01
C GLU A 339 -1.46 -18.29 -7.53
N TRP A 340 -1.55 -17.28 -6.68
CA TRP A 340 -1.34 -17.45 -5.24
C TRP A 340 -2.44 -18.29 -4.60
N ALA A 341 -3.69 -18.18 -5.03
CA ALA A 341 -4.75 -19.06 -4.56
C ALA A 341 -4.43 -20.53 -4.90
N ARG A 342 -4.06 -20.83 -6.15
CA ARG A 342 -3.70 -22.20 -6.59
C ARG A 342 -2.52 -22.78 -5.83
N MET A 343 -1.44 -22.00 -5.65
CA MET A 343 -0.25 -22.48 -4.92
C MET A 343 -0.52 -22.90 -3.47
N TYR A 344 -1.49 -22.27 -2.80
CA TYR A 344 -1.72 -22.48 -1.37
C TYR A 344 -2.97 -23.31 -1.06
N LEU A 345 -3.97 -23.33 -1.94
CA LEU A 345 -5.24 -24.05 -1.73
C LEU A 345 -5.31 -25.38 -2.50
N GLY A 346 -4.39 -25.64 -3.44
CA GLY A 346 -4.51 -26.74 -4.38
C GLY A 346 -5.57 -26.45 -5.46
N ASP A 347 -5.52 -27.23 -6.55
CA ASP A 347 -6.55 -27.19 -7.61
C ASP A 347 -7.82 -27.98 -7.20
#